data_AF-A0A3C0ZY69-F1
#
_entry.id   AF-A0A3C0ZY69-F1
#
_cell.length_a   1.000
_cell.length_b   1.000
_cell.length_c   1.000
_cell.angle_alpha   90.00
_cell.angle_beta   90.00
_cell.angle_gamma   90.00
#
_symmetry.space_group_name_H-M   'P 1'
#
loop_
_entity.id
_entity.type
_entity.pdbx_description
1 polymer ?
#
loop_
_entity_poly.entity_id
_entity_poly.type
_entity_poly.pdbx_seq_one_letter_code
_entity_poly.pdbx_strand_id
1 'polypeptide(L)'
;KEDAGSPEGIKHDLVFSGTDWQRTMEVRTSSGRIRVTRGSFNIGIRGDHYDALFSLLKGGLISFRKGGNPFAGYGTGGPARLPGTGRGRSAAGMELFEKMPRPCFWRAPTSNDAGNHMAAGRGVWKLAEEYQIPRPETLQIFAEDDSVLLQIRYALPLLFSHSVSTEACPSVTVGYRFSDDGKLTLSMDWDPAEWKD
;
A
#
# COMPACT_ATOMS: atom_id res chain seq x y z
N LYS A 1 15.43 -0.05 35.52
CA LYS A 1 16.77 -0.29 34.95
C LYS A 1 16.53 -0.57 33.48
N GLU A 2 16.77 0.45 32.65
CA GLU A 2 16.77 0.48 31.17
C GLU A 2 15.44 0.08 30.49
N ASP A 3 14.56 1.04 30.17
CA ASP A 3 14.50 1.77 28.90
C ASP A 3 14.67 0.87 27.66
N ALA A 4 13.56 0.22 27.27
CA ALA A 4 13.31 -0.13 25.88
C ALA A 4 12.27 0.86 25.35
N GLY A 5 12.77 1.92 24.73
CA GLY A 5 11.95 2.95 24.10
C GLY A 5 10.91 2.32 23.18
N SER A 6 9.65 2.66 23.44
CA SER A 6 8.59 2.50 22.46
C SER A 6 9.07 3.16 21.16
N PRO A 7 9.11 2.44 20.01
CA PRO A 7 9.59 3.03 18.79
C PRO A 7 8.73 4.26 18.51
N GLU A 8 9.40 5.40 18.40
CA GLU A 8 8.80 6.71 18.24
C GLU A 8 7.67 6.64 17.21
N GLY A 9 6.44 6.78 17.72
CA GLY A 9 5.24 6.84 16.91
C GLY A 9 5.45 7.90 15.83
N ILE A 10 5.22 7.48 14.60
CA ILE A 10 5.18 8.34 13.42
C ILE A 10 4.39 9.60 13.80
N LYS A 11 5.05 10.76 13.78
CA LYS A 11 4.42 12.04 14.13
C LYS A 11 3.22 12.25 13.22
N HIS A 12 2.04 12.28 13.83
CA HIS A 12 0.73 12.48 13.22
C HIS A 12 0.50 13.94 12.85
N ASP A 13 1.30 14.54 11.97
CA ASP A 13 1.09 15.93 11.57
C ASP A 13 0.63 15.99 10.10
N LEU A 14 -0.67 15.73 9.91
CA LEU A 14 -1.57 16.00 8.76
C LEU A 14 -2.47 14.80 8.44
N VAL A 15 -3.35 14.45 9.40
CA VAL A 15 -4.49 13.56 9.12
C VAL A 15 -5.54 14.36 8.35
N PHE A 16 -5.70 14.11 7.05
CA PHE A 16 -6.90 14.55 6.35
C PHE A 16 -8.07 13.61 6.72
N SER A 17 -8.72 13.88 7.85
CA SER A 17 -10.04 13.33 8.14
C SER A 17 -11.08 14.37 7.76
N GLY A 18 -11.82 14.15 6.67
CA GLY A 18 -12.84 15.10 6.26
C GLY A 18 -13.56 14.73 4.97
N THR A 19 -14.82 15.17 4.90
CA THR A 19 -15.73 15.10 3.76
C THR A 19 -15.39 16.11 2.66
N ASP A 20 -14.17 16.65 2.62
CA ASP A 20 -13.80 17.68 1.66
C ASP A 20 -13.42 17.04 0.31
N TRP A 21 -14.37 17.09 -0.63
CA TRP A 21 -14.33 16.40 -1.91
C TRP A 21 -13.52 17.16 -2.96
N GLN A 22 -12.23 17.39 -2.72
CA GLN A 22 -11.35 17.76 -3.83
C GLN A 22 -11.03 16.51 -4.66
N ARG A 23 -11.53 16.44 -5.90
CA ARG A 23 -11.32 15.30 -6.83
C ARG A 23 -9.84 15.02 -7.09
N THR A 24 -8.98 16.01 -6.90
CA THR A 24 -7.54 15.91 -7.14
C THR A 24 -6.82 16.86 -6.20
N MET A 25 -5.76 16.37 -5.56
CA MET A 25 -4.79 17.20 -4.84
C MET A 25 -3.45 17.15 -5.56
N GLU A 26 -2.70 18.25 -5.50
CA GLU A 26 -1.31 18.31 -5.96
C GLU A 26 -0.43 18.68 -4.78
N VAL A 27 0.55 17.84 -4.49
CA VAL A 27 1.62 18.09 -3.55
C VAL A 27 2.82 18.54 -4.38
N ARG A 28 3.19 19.82 -4.25
CA ARG A 28 4.44 20.33 -4.81
C ARG A 28 5.54 19.98 -3.84
N THR A 29 6.51 19.20 -4.29
CA THR A 29 7.64 18.82 -3.46
C THR A 29 8.84 19.69 -3.78
N SER A 30 9.89 19.57 -2.97
CA SER A 30 11.15 20.29 -3.20
C SER A 30 11.81 19.93 -4.55
N SER A 31 11.59 18.72 -5.06
CA SER A 31 12.24 18.22 -6.28
C SER A 31 11.29 17.87 -7.44
N GLY A 32 9.98 17.97 -7.25
CA GLY A 32 9.01 17.62 -8.29
C GLY A 32 7.55 17.87 -7.91
N ARG A 33 6.65 17.10 -8.52
CA ARG A 33 5.22 17.15 -8.21
C ARG A 33 4.62 15.77 -8.07
N ILE A 34 3.83 15.58 -7.02
CA ILE A 34 3.00 14.40 -6.82
C ILE A 34 1.53 14.82 -6.92
N ARG A 35 0.79 14.20 -7.84
CA ARG A 35 -0.65 14.41 -8.02
C ARG A 35 -1.41 13.18 -7.57
N VAL A 36 -2.38 13.38 -6.69
CA VAL A 36 -3.30 12.33 -6.22
C VAL A 36 -4.70 12.63 -6.77
N THR A 37 -5.27 11.69 -7.51
CA THR A 37 -6.61 11.80 -8.10
C THR A 37 -7.52 10.76 -7.46
N ARG A 38 -8.61 11.20 -6.83
CA ARG A 38 -9.59 10.33 -6.19
C ARG A 38 -10.78 10.09 -7.12
N GLY A 39 -10.97 8.85 -7.54
CA GLY A 39 -12.19 8.37 -8.18
C GLY A 39 -13.10 7.65 -7.19
N SER A 40 -14.26 7.19 -7.66
CA SER A 40 -15.25 6.49 -6.81
C SER A 40 -14.72 5.17 -6.24
N PHE A 41 -13.85 4.48 -6.98
CA PHE A 41 -13.36 3.14 -6.62
C PHE A 41 -11.83 3.01 -6.65
N ASN A 42 -11.12 4.04 -7.10
CA ASN A 42 -9.67 4.00 -7.26
C ASN A 42 -9.05 5.35 -6.90
N ILE A 43 -7.79 5.30 -6.49
CA ILE A 43 -6.96 6.49 -6.27
C ILE A 43 -5.73 6.36 -7.18
N GLY A 44 -5.56 7.34 -8.07
CA GLY A 44 -4.37 7.46 -8.89
C GLY A 44 -3.32 8.32 -8.19
N ILE A 45 -2.06 7.90 -8.21
CA ILE A 45 -0.92 8.69 -7.74
C ILE A 45 0.06 8.83 -8.91
N ARG A 46 0.36 10.06 -9.31
CA ARG A 46 1.30 10.37 -10.39
C ARG A 46 2.42 11.23 -9.86
N GLY A 47 3.65 10.74 -9.96
CA GLY A 47 4.86 11.54 -9.81
C GLY A 47 5.57 11.71 -11.14
N ASP A 48 6.67 12.46 -11.16
CA ASP A 48 7.47 12.67 -12.38
C ASP A 48 8.18 11.40 -12.87
N HIS A 49 8.24 10.37 -12.02
CA HIS A 49 8.96 9.12 -12.28
C HIS A 49 8.08 7.87 -12.25
N TYR A 50 6.78 8.02 -11.91
CA TYR A 50 5.89 6.89 -11.73
C TYR A 50 4.41 7.25 -11.92
N ASP A 51 3.64 6.23 -12.28
CA ASP A 51 2.18 6.20 -12.19
C ASP A 51 1.77 5.04 -11.31
N ALA A 52 0.87 5.26 -10.37
CA ALA A 52 0.38 4.25 -9.44
C ALA A 52 -1.15 4.27 -9.39
N LEU A 53 -1.75 3.09 -9.19
CA LEU A 53 -3.20 2.93 -9.06
C LEU A 53 -3.53 2.09 -7.84
N PHE A 54 -4.24 2.69 -6.91
CA PHE A 54 -4.77 2.04 -5.71
C PHE A 54 -6.25 1.72 -5.93
N SER A 55 -6.67 0.49 -5.61
CA SER A 55 -8.06 0.07 -5.71
C SER A 55 -8.71 0.08 -4.34
N LEU A 56 -9.85 0.76 -4.19
CA LEU A 56 -10.67 0.72 -2.98
C LEU A 56 -11.42 -0.61 -2.89
N LEU A 57 -11.78 -1.24 -4.01
CA LEU A 57 -12.47 -2.54 -4.03
C LEU A 57 -11.57 -3.68 -3.57
N LYS A 58 -10.31 -3.70 -4.04
CA LYS A 58 -9.31 -4.69 -3.59
C LYS A 58 -8.57 -4.25 -2.31
N GLY A 59 -8.73 -2.99 -1.94
CA GLY A 59 -8.08 -2.34 -0.81
C GLY A 59 -6.57 -2.39 -0.87
N GLY A 60 -5.95 -2.05 -2.00
CA GLY A 60 -4.50 -2.12 -2.13
C GLY A 60 -3.97 -1.56 -3.45
N LEU A 61 -2.65 -1.52 -3.56
CA LEU A 61 -1.93 -1.00 -4.72
C LEU A 61 -1.94 -2.00 -5.88
N ILE A 62 -2.73 -1.76 -6.92
CA ILE A 62 -2.95 -2.73 -8.00
C ILE A 62 -2.06 -2.50 -9.23
N SER A 63 -1.42 -1.35 -9.34
CA SER A 63 -0.46 -1.04 -10.40
C SER A 63 0.56 -0.02 -9.91
N PHE A 64 1.80 -0.23 -10.32
CA PHE A 64 2.90 0.70 -10.11
C PHE A 64 3.83 0.64 -11.31
N ARG A 65 3.80 1.70 -12.12
CA ARG A 65 4.64 1.85 -13.30
C ARG A 65 5.78 2.79 -12.97
N LYS A 66 7.00 2.28 -13.14
CA LYS A 66 8.22 3.05 -12.89
C LYS A 66 8.94 3.37 -14.19
N GLY A 67 9.45 4.61 -14.26
CA GLY A 67 9.98 5.15 -15.51
C GLY A 67 8.86 5.49 -16.48
N GLY A 68 9.17 6.25 -17.53
CA GLY A 68 8.18 6.87 -18.40
C GLY A 68 8.64 8.28 -18.74
N ASN A 69 8.16 8.84 -19.85
CA ASN A 69 8.41 10.26 -20.12
C ASN A 69 7.25 11.04 -19.46
N PRO A 70 7.51 11.89 -18.45
CA PRO A 70 6.46 12.68 -17.79
C PRO A 70 5.69 13.59 -18.75
N PHE A 71 6.27 13.90 -19.93
CA PHE A 71 5.64 14.70 -20.99
C PHE A 71 4.90 13.88 -22.06
N ALA A 72 4.90 12.54 -22.00
CA ALA A 72 4.30 11.69 -23.03
C ALA A 72 2.84 11.29 -22.75
N GLY A 73 2.23 11.78 -21.67
CA GLY A 73 0.85 11.48 -21.31
C GLY A 73 -0.16 12.35 -22.06
N TYR A 74 -0.78 11.79 -23.10
CA TYR A 74 -1.97 12.24 -23.85
C TYR A 74 -1.80 13.48 -24.74
N GLY A 75 -1.29 13.29 -25.96
CA GLY A 75 -1.42 14.29 -27.03
C GLY A 75 -0.15 14.57 -27.80
N THR A 76 0.34 13.59 -28.55
CA THR A 76 1.06 13.80 -29.82
C THR A 76 1.04 12.46 -30.53
N GLY A 77 0.07 12.28 -31.44
CA GLY A 77 -0.08 11.08 -32.26
C GLY A 77 1.05 10.93 -33.27
N GLY A 78 2.28 10.70 -32.79
CA GLY A 78 3.38 10.20 -33.61
C GLY A 78 3.33 8.67 -33.66
N PRO A 79 3.65 8.04 -34.80
CA PRO A 79 3.52 6.60 -34.95
C PRO A 79 4.45 5.87 -33.96
N ALA A 80 3.94 4.77 -33.40
CA ALA A 80 4.72 3.84 -32.60
C ALA A 80 6.00 3.45 -33.37
N ARG A 81 7.17 3.75 -32.79
CA ARG A 81 8.46 3.41 -33.37
C ARG A 81 8.60 1.88 -33.37
N LEU A 82 8.93 1.30 -34.52
CA LEU A 82 9.08 -0.13 -34.73
C LEU A 82 10.04 -0.78 -33.71
N PRO A 83 9.79 -2.04 -33.29
CA PRO A 83 10.64 -2.73 -32.33
C PRO A 83 11.97 -3.14 -33.01
N GLY A 84 13.10 -2.69 -32.48
CA GLY A 84 14.42 -3.17 -32.95
C GLY A 84 15.62 -2.27 -32.75
N THR A 85 15.49 -1.01 -32.30
CA THR A 85 16.65 -0.12 -32.12
C THR A 85 16.68 0.56 -30.76
N GLY A 86 17.55 0.05 -29.87
CA GLY A 86 17.98 0.71 -28.63
C GLY A 86 17.06 0.51 -27.42
N ARG A 87 17.66 0.47 -26.22
CA ARG A 87 16.98 0.51 -24.91
C ARG A 87 16.22 1.84 -24.72
N GLY A 88 15.15 2.05 -25.47
CA GLY A 88 14.24 3.19 -25.29
C GLY A 88 13.27 2.94 -24.14
N ARG A 89 13.19 3.86 -23.17
CA ARG A 89 12.13 3.85 -22.15
C ARG A 89 10.77 3.96 -22.85
N SER A 90 9.85 3.03 -22.58
CA SER A 90 8.45 3.16 -22.97
C SER A 90 7.89 4.50 -22.48
N ALA A 91 7.12 5.19 -23.32
CA ALA A 91 6.37 6.38 -22.91
C ALA A 91 5.46 6.12 -21.70
N ALA A 92 5.00 4.88 -21.55
CA ALA A 92 4.07 4.45 -20.51
C ALA A 92 4.72 3.86 -19.24
N GLY A 93 6.05 3.79 -19.18
CA GLY A 93 6.77 3.17 -18.06
C GLY A 93 6.76 1.64 -18.05
N MET A 94 7.42 1.06 -17.05
CA MET A 94 7.48 -0.39 -16.81
C MET A 94 6.58 -0.75 -15.62
N GLU A 95 5.58 -1.59 -15.85
CA GLU A 95 4.75 -2.16 -14.78
C GLU A 95 5.60 -3.08 -13.88
N LEU A 96 5.55 -2.83 -12.56
CA LEU A 96 6.34 -3.58 -11.58
C LEU A 96 5.53 -4.64 -10.83
N PHE A 97 4.21 -4.65 -10.98
CA PHE A 97 3.34 -5.63 -10.31
C PHE A 97 2.62 -6.53 -11.30
N GLU A 98 2.83 -7.84 -11.16
CA GLU A 98 1.97 -8.86 -11.76
C GLU A 98 0.69 -9.05 -10.93
N LYS A 99 0.82 -8.94 -9.60
CA LYS A 99 -0.25 -9.08 -8.62
C LYS A 99 -0.11 -8.00 -7.55
N MET A 100 -1.24 -7.62 -6.96
CA MET A 100 -1.29 -6.69 -5.84
C MET A 100 -0.43 -7.23 -4.69
N PRO A 101 0.54 -6.45 -4.15
CA PRO A 101 1.24 -6.84 -2.94
C PRO A 101 0.23 -6.93 -1.79
N ARG A 102 0.34 -8.00 -0.99
CA ARG A 102 -0.46 -8.23 0.21
C ARG A 102 0.47 -8.58 1.36
N PRO A 103 0.11 -8.24 2.61
CA PRO A 103 0.77 -8.78 3.79
C PRO A 103 0.88 -10.31 3.71
N CYS A 104 2.02 -10.86 4.11
CA CYS A 104 2.30 -12.30 4.12
C CYS A 104 2.63 -12.72 5.55
N PHE A 105 1.92 -13.72 6.07
CA PHE A 105 2.02 -14.20 7.44
C PHE A 105 2.42 -15.68 7.52
N TRP A 106 2.61 -16.31 6.36
CA TRP A 106 2.95 -17.71 6.22
C TRP A 106 4.27 -17.90 5.47
N ARG A 107 4.94 -19.00 5.78
CA ARG A 107 6.07 -19.48 4.99
C ARG A 107 5.93 -20.97 4.74
N ALA A 108 6.60 -21.46 3.70
CA ALA A 108 6.67 -22.89 3.44
C ALA A 108 7.26 -23.64 4.68
N PRO A 109 6.59 -24.69 5.19
CA PRO A 109 7.12 -25.50 6.28
C PRO A 109 8.41 -26.23 5.89
N THR A 110 9.34 -26.32 6.84
CA THR A 110 10.59 -27.11 6.75
C THR A 110 10.45 -28.45 7.49
N SER A 111 11.45 -29.32 7.42
CA SER A 111 11.48 -30.57 8.20
C SER A 111 11.42 -30.35 9.71
N ASN A 112 12.10 -29.32 10.22
CA ASN A 112 12.08 -28.96 11.64
C ASN A 112 10.68 -28.50 12.08
N ASP A 113 9.96 -27.79 11.21
CA ASP A 113 8.58 -27.38 11.46
C ASP A 113 7.61 -28.56 11.53
N ALA A 114 7.84 -29.58 10.70
CA ALA A 114 7.06 -30.81 10.73
C ALA A 114 7.27 -31.56 12.06
N GLY A 115 8.53 -31.66 12.51
CA GLY A 115 8.88 -32.25 13.81
C GLY A 115 8.29 -31.52 15.02
N ASN A 116 7.99 -30.22 14.89
CA ASN A 116 7.34 -29.40 15.91
C ASN A 116 5.84 -29.12 15.63
N HIS A 117 5.22 -29.82 14.67
CA HIS A 117 3.82 -29.65 14.31
C HIS A 117 3.41 -28.18 14.00
N MET A 118 4.31 -27.36 13.46
CA MET A 118 4.10 -25.93 13.23
C MET A 118 2.86 -25.65 12.37
N ALA A 119 2.67 -26.43 11.30
CA ALA A 119 1.53 -26.26 10.41
C ALA A 119 0.18 -26.38 11.15
N ALA A 120 0.10 -27.31 12.10
CA ALA A 120 -1.08 -27.48 12.95
C ALA A 120 -1.16 -26.37 14.01
N GLY A 121 -0.06 -26.11 14.73
CA GLY A 121 -0.04 -25.17 15.85
C GLY A 121 -0.05 -23.68 15.46
N ARG A 122 0.18 -23.36 14.19
CA ARG A 122 0.26 -21.98 13.67
C ARG A 122 -0.65 -21.75 12.45
N GLY A 123 -1.46 -22.74 12.04
CA GLY A 123 -2.30 -22.67 10.84
C GLY A 123 -3.22 -21.45 10.76
N VAL A 124 -3.55 -20.85 11.91
CA VAL A 124 -4.29 -19.58 11.98
C VAL A 124 -3.60 -18.44 11.19
N TRP A 125 -2.27 -18.41 11.14
CA TRP A 125 -1.51 -17.41 10.38
C TRP A 125 -1.58 -17.63 8.87
N LYS A 126 -1.75 -18.88 8.44
CA LYS A 126 -2.06 -19.19 7.04
C LYS A 126 -3.43 -18.63 6.67
N LEU A 127 -4.42 -18.85 7.52
CA LEU A 127 -5.77 -18.29 7.32
C LEU A 127 -5.73 -16.75 7.34
N ALA A 128 -4.93 -16.16 8.23
CA ALA A 128 -4.73 -14.72 8.27
C ALA A 128 -4.14 -14.17 6.98
N GLU A 129 -3.17 -14.85 6.35
CA GLU A 129 -2.65 -14.45 5.05
C GLU A 129 -3.69 -14.57 3.93
N GLU A 130 -4.40 -15.69 3.87
CA GLU A 130 -5.27 -16.01 2.74
C GLU A 130 -6.57 -15.17 2.74
N TYR A 131 -7.14 -14.95 3.92
CA TYR A 131 -8.48 -14.38 4.10
C TYR A 131 -8.49 -12.98 4.74
N GLN A 132 -7.44 -12.18 4.53
CA GLN A 132 -7.41 -10.77 4.96
C GLN A 132 -8.57 -9.98 4.35
N ILE A 133 -9.23 -9.15 5.15
CA ILE A 133 -10.34 -8.31 4.72
C ILE A 133 -9.87 -6.85 4.68
N PRO A 134 -9.69 -6.23 3.50
CA PRO A 134 -9.36 -4.82 3.43
C PRO A 134 -10.48 -3.96 4.04
N ARG A 135 -10.11 -2.84 4.66
CA ARG A 135 -11.02 -1.85 5.23
C ARG A 135 -10.84 -0.49 4.53
N PRO A 136 -11.38 -0.30 3.31
CA PRO A 136 -11.20 0.93 2.55
C PRO A 136 -11.70 2.20 3.27
N GLU A 137 -12.66 2.04 4.18
CA GLU A 137 -13.15 3.08 5.09
C GLU A 137 -12.08 3.64 6.03
N THR A 138 -11.01 2.88 6.28
CA THR A 138 -9.86 3.32 7.10
C THR A 138 -8.77 4.02 6.30
N LEU A 139 -8.93 4.14 4.97
CA LEU A 139 -7.89 4.70 4.12
C LEU A 139 -7.63 6.16 4.48
N GLN A 140 -6.39 6.44 4.86
CA GLN A 140 -5.90 7.79 5.13
C GLN A 140 -4.80 8.15 4.12
N ILE A 141 -4.77 9.42 3.71
CA ILE A 141 -3.76 9.96 2.79
C ILE A 141 -3.08 11.12 3.51
N PHE A 142 -1.76 11.04 3.63
CA PHE A 142 -0.91 12.05 4.24
C PHE A 142 -0.05 12.67 3.15
N ALA A 143 -0.07 13.99 3.06
CA ALA A 143 0.82 14.75 2.19
C ALA A 143 1.97 15.30 3.04
N GLU A 144 3.19 15.06 2.60
CA GLU A 144 4.42 15.56 3.21
C GLU A 144 5.22 16.36 2.17
N ASP A 145 6.28 17.04 2.60
CA ASP A 145 7.06 17.95 1.73
C ASP A 145 7.70 17.27 0.52
N ASP A 146 8.00 15.97 0.62
CA ASP A 146 8.69 15.19 -0.43
C ASP A 146 7.92 13.93 -0.87
N SER A 147 6.78 13.66 -0.26
CA SER A 147 6.10 12.37 -0.44
C SER A 147 4.62 12.41 -0.13
N VAL A 148 3.93 11.37 -0.58
CA VAL A 148 2.53 11.08 -0.22
C VAL A 148 2.47 9.68 0.36
N LEU A 149 1.88 9.54 1.55
CA LEU A 149 1.67 8.26 2.22
C LEU A 149 0.18 7.89 2.19
N LEU A 150 -0.14 6.70 1.67
CA LEU A 150 -1.46 6.08 1.80
C LEU A 150 -1.39 4.99 2.88
N GLN A 151 -2.27 5.04 3.87
CA GLN A 151 -2.39 4.00 4.90
C GLN A 151 -3.75 3.34 4.84
N ILE A 152 -3.79 2.01 4.78
CA ILE A 152 -5.02 1.21 4.82
C ILE A 152 -4.90 0.09 5.86
N ARG A 153 -6.00 -0.20 6.55
CA ARG A 153 -6.09 -1.33 7.48
C ARG A 153 -6.66 -2.57 6.79
N TYR A 154 -6.13 -3.74 7.15
CA TYR A 154 -6.70 -5.05 6.83
C TYR A 154 -7.07 -5.74 8.14
N ALA A 155 -8.33 -6.14 8.27
CA ALA A 155 -8.75 -7.00 9.37
C ALA A 155 -8.29 -8.43 9.11
N LEU A 156 -7.71 -9.07 10.13
CA LEU A 156 -7.26 -10.46 10.09
C LEU A 156 -8.32 -11.35 10.74
N PRO A 157 -8.72 -12.47 10.12
CA PRO A 157 -9.70 -13.41 10.66
C PRO A 157 -9.09 -14.32 11.75
N LEU A 158 -8.42 -13.72 12.74
CA LEU A 158 -7.71 -14.42 13.82
C LEU A 158 -8.61 -14.68 15.04
N LEU A 159 -9.66 -13.88 15.22
CA LEU A 159 -10.65 -14.04 16.28
C LEU A 159 -12.03 -14.25 15.64
N PHE A 160 -12.46 -15.50 15.55
CA PHE A 160 -13.86 -15.83 15.24
C PHE A 160 -14.62 -16.02 16.55
N SER A 161 -14.96 -14.91 17.18
CA SER A 161 -15.98 -14.89 18.22
C SER A 161 -17.23 -14.28 17.59
N HIS A 162 -18.38 -14.95 17.73
CA HIS A 162 -19.69 -14.51 17.23
C HIS A 162 -20.09 -13.10 17.71
N SER A 163 -19.36 -12.50 18.64
CA SER A 163 -19.67 -11.23 19.30
C SER A 163 -18.58 -10.15 19.13
N VAL A 164 -17.50 -10.39 18.40
CA VAL A 164 -16.45 -9.37 18.21
C VAL A 164 -16.81 -8.50 17.00
N SER A 165 -17.08 -7.22 17.28
CA SER A 165 -17.17 -6.19 16.23
C SER A 165 -15.90 -6.22 15.38
N THR A 166 -16.03 -6.11 14.06
CA THR A 166 -14.88 -6.14 13.16
C THR A 166 -13.85 -5.04 13.40
N GLU A 167 -14.21 -4.01 14.17
CA GLU A 167 -13.30 -2.93 14.58
C GLU A 167 -12.36 -3.33 15.73
N ALA A 168 -12.70 -4.39 16.49
CA ALA A 168 -11.89 -4.96 17.55
C ALA A 168 -11.19 -6.28 17.14
N CYS A 169 -11.16 -6.58 15.83
CA CYS A 169 -10.39 -7.70 15.30
C CYS A 169 -8.91 -7.34 15.16
N PRO A 170 -8.00 -8.31 15.33
CA PRO A 170 -6.58 -8.11 15.02
C PRO A 170 -6.43 -7.60 13.59
N SER A 171 -5.54 -6.66 13.36
CA SER A 171 -5.44 -5.97 12.08
C SER A 171 -4.01 -5.60 11.74
N VAL A 172 -3.73 -5.43 10.45
CA VAL A 172 -2.47 -4.87 9.97
C VAL A 172 -2.76 -3.60 9.20
N THR A 173 -2.05 -2.52 9.53
CA THR A 173 -2.07 -1.27 8.77
C THR A 173 -0.89 -1.29 7.80
N VAL A 174 -1.15 -1.11 6.52
CA VAL A 174 -0.12 -1.06 5.47
C VAL A 174 0.00 0.36 4.96
N GLY A 175 1.21 0.91 5.02
CA GLY A 175 1.58 2.20 4.46
C GLY A 175 2.26 2.07 3.10
N TYR A 176 1.82 2.88 2.14
CA TYR A 176 2.40 3.02 0.80
C TYR A 176 2.86 4.47 0.63
N ARG A 177 4.16 4.71 0.81
CA ARG A 177 4.78 6.03 0.67
C ARG A 177 5.40 6.19 -0.71
N PHE A 178 4.89 7.16 -1.46
CA PHE A 178 5.37 7.55 -2.77
C PHE A 178 6.21 8.82 -2.63
N SER A 179 7.52 8.72 -2.82
CA SER A 179 8.45 9.85 -2.77
C SER A 179 8.62 10.48 -4.15
N ASP A 180 8.90 11.77 -4.19
CA ASP A 180 9.12 12.54 -5.42
C ASP A 180 10.29 12.03 -6.27
N ASP A 181 11.34 11.49 -5.62
CA ASP A 181 12.47 10.80 -6.26
C ASP A 181 12.11 9.45 -6.94
N GLY A 182 10.83 9.05 -6.88
CA GLY A 182 10.32 7.84 -7.51
C GLY A 182 10.56 6.56 -6.72
N LYS A 183 10.81 6.66 -5.42
CA LYS A 183 10.78 5.53 -4.49
C LYS A 183 9.35 5.25 -4.01
N LEU A 184 9.04 3.96 -3.94
CA LEU A 184 7.88 3.44 -3.22
C LEU A 184 8.41 2.73 -1.97
N THR A 185 8.03 3.20 -0.79
CA THR A 185 8.35 2.58 0.49
C THR A 185 7.10 1.95 1.08
N LEU A 186 7.22 0.71 1.54
CA LEU A 186 6.14 -0.01 2.21
C LEU A 186 6.44 -0.09 3.71
N SER A 187 5.43 0.17 4.53
CA SER A 187 5.48 -0.09 5.97
C SER A 187 4.29 -0.93 6.40
N MET A 188 4.47 -1.70 7.47
CA MET A 188 3.41 -2.49 8.08
C MET A 188 3.45 -2.29 9.59
N ASP A 189 2.29 -2.06 10.17
CA ASP A 189 2.10 -1.97 11.61
C ASP A 189 1.00 -2.95 12.02
N TRP A 190 1.30 -3.83 12.97
CA TRP A 190 0.39 -4.89 13.38
C TRP A 190 -0.24 -4.54 14.73
N ASP A 191 -1.56 -4.48 14.73
CA ASP A 191 -2.37 -4.34 15.93
C ASP A 191 -2.95 -5.72 16.30
N PRO A 192 -2.51 -6.34 17.41
CA PRO A 192 -3.03 -7.63 17.84
C PRO A 192 -4.52 -7.59 18.24
N ALA A 193 -5.14 -6.40 18.28
CA ALA A 193 -6.33 -6.08 19.05
C ALA A 193 -6.11 -6.35 20.55
N GLU A 194 -6.61 -5.45 21.42
CA GLU A 194 -6.61 -5.73 22.86
C GLU A 194 -7.43 -7.00 23.11
N TRP A 195 -6.73 -8.11 23.36
CA TRP A 195 -7.34 -9.26 24.00
C TRP A 195 -7.70 -8.82 25.42
N LYS A 196 -8.94 -8.38 25.61
CA LYS A 196 -9.48 -8.20 26.97
C LYS A 196 -9.83 -9.58 27.48
N ASP A 197 -8.96 -10.13 28.33
CA ASP A 197 -9.24 -11.29 29.18
C ASP A 197 -10.49 -11.07 30.04
#